data_AF-A0A3B4XR98-F1
#
_entry.id   AF-A0A3B4XR98-F1
#
_cell.length_a   1.000
_cell.length_b   1.000
_cell.length_c   1.000
_cell.angle_alpha   90.00
_cell.angle_beta   90.00
_cell.angle_gamma   90.00
#
_symmetry.space_group_name_H-M   'P 1'
#
loop_
_entity.id
_entity.type
_entity.pdbx_description
1 polymer ?
#
loop_
_entity_poly.entity_id
_entity_poly.type
_entity_poly.pdbx_seq_one_letter_code
_entity_poly.pdbx_strand_id
1 'polypeptide(L)'
;LLHKTDWEGGRNKTFLSMINNVLTTDGFYFCTDYDLTHTLQRLANTSPDFQEMSLLERADQRFVWNGNLLRELAAQPEVTHFALPVVHGFIVMKPCRINGKIFEWILISRRSCFRAGVRYYVRGIDSEGHAANFVETEQIVLYEGAKASFVQTRGSMPFYWSQRPNLKYKPKPIISKTTSISTLSSSSMEKKPLEQAFAKMVSGMNNGMLSYIAFDFHKECSHMRWDRLQILVDSVSEIQDEYG
;
A
#
# COMPACT_ATOMS: atom_id res chain seq x y z
N LEU A 1 20.86 17.50 -35.33
CA LEU A 1 19.89 16.42 -35.60
C LEU A 1 20.59 15.09 -35.40
N LEU A 2 20.46 14.47 -34.23
CA LEU A 2 21.02 13.14 -33.99
C LEU A 2 20.22 12.13 -34.82
N HIS A 3 20.88 11.50 -35.78
CA HIS A 3 20.31 10.45 -36.61
C HIS A 3 20.06 9.23 -35.70
N LYS A 4 18.83 9.09 -35.18
CA LYS A 4 18.46 7.90 -34.41
C LYS A 4 18.56 6.70 -35.36
N THR A 5 19.35 5.71 -34.97
CA THR A 5 19.40 4.41 -35.67
C THR A 5 18.02 3.76 -35.66
N ASP A 6 17.68 2.93 -36.66
CA ASP A 6 16.38 2.23 -36.71
C ASP A 6 16.10 1.41 -35.44
N TRP A 7 17.16 0.90 -34.80
CA TRP A 7 17.15 0.24 -33.50
C TRP A 7 16.70 1.18 -32.36
N GLU A 8 17.27 2.38 -32.27
CA GLU A 8 16.86 3.41 -31.30
C GLU A 8 15.41 3.86 -31.54
N GLY A 9 15.00 3.95 -32.81
CA GLY A 9 13.62 4.21 -33.21
C GLY A 9 12.66 3.15 -32.70
N GLY A 10 13.00 1.87 -32.86
CA GLY A 10 12.22 0.73 -32.37
C GLY A 10 12.04 0.72 -30.84
N ARG A 11 13.14 0.88 -30.09
CA ARG A 11 13.07 0.92 -28.61
C ARG A 11 12.29 2.12 -28.09
N ASN A 12 12.45 3.28 -28.72
CA ASN A 12 11.71 4.48 -28.36
C ASN A 12 10.19 4.27 -28.53
N LYS A 13 9.76 3.63 -29.62
CA LYS A 13 8.35 3.27 -29.82
C LYS A 13 7.83 2.36 -28.71
N THR A 14 8.61 1.35 -28.30
CA THR A 14 8.25 0.46 -27.19
C THR A 14 8.10 1.21 -25.87
N PHE A 15 9.05 2.08 -25.52
CA PHE A 15 8.96 2.86 -24.27
C PHE A 15 7.79 3.85 -24.28
N LEU A 16 7.55 4.53 -25.40
CA LEU A 16 6.38 5.41 -25.55
C LEU A 16 5.08 4.63 -25.42
N SER A 17 5.00 3.43 -26.00
CA SER A 17 3.84 2.56 -25.83
C SER A 17 3.64 2.17 -24.36
N MET A 18 4.71 1.80 -23.64
CA MET A 18 4.65 1.50 -22.21
C MET A 18 4.19 2.69 -21.37
N ILE A 19 4.72 3.89 -21.64
CA ILE A 19 4.32 5.12 -20.95
C ILE A 19 2.85 5.42 -21.22
N ASN A 20 2.43 5.38 -22.49
CA ASN A 20 1.04 5.62 -22.86
C ASN A 20 0.09 4.65 -22.15
N ASN A 21 0.42 3.36 -22.09
CA ASN A 21 -0.39 2.38 -21.36
C ASN A 21 -0.56 2.73 -19.88
N VAL A 22 0.49 3.24 -19.25
CA VAL A 22 0.44 3.67 -17.84
C VAL A 22 -0.37 4.97 -17.70
N LEU A 23 -0.19 5.95 -18.59
CA LEU A 23 -0.94 7.21 -18.56
C LEU A 23 -2.44 7.03 -18.87
N THR A 24 -2.81 5.99 -19.61
CA THR A 24 -4.22 5.61 -19.85
C THR A 24 -4.81 4.77 -18.72
N THR A 25 -4.02 4.40 -17.71
CA THR A 25 -4.54 3.67 -16.54
C THR A 25 -5.26 4.64 -15.61
N ASP A 26 -6.46 4.28 -15.18
CA ASP A 26 -7.22 5.06 -14.21
C ASP A 26 -6.58 5.03 -12.81
N GLY A 27 -7.05 5.92 -11.94
CA GLY A 27 -6.69 5.88 -10.52
C GLY A 27 -5.48 6.73 -10.16
N PHE A 28 -5.13 7.72 -10.98
CA PHE A 28 -4.22 8.80 -10.61
C PHE A 28 -5.01 9.99 -10.10
N TYR A 29 -4.64 10.49 -8.93
CA TYR A 29 -5.27 11.62 -8.27
C TYR A 29 -4.21 12.61 -7.81
N PHE A 30 -4.55 13.90 -7.85
CA PHE A 30 -3.74 14.97 -7.30
C PHE A 30 -4.68 16.01 -6.70
N CYS A 31 -4.11 16.88 -5.87
CA CYS A 31 -4.82 18.01 -5.30
C CYS A 31 -3.83 19.19 -5.22
N THR A 32 -4.36 20.41 -5.26
CA THR A 32 -3.54 21.63 -5.26
C THR A 32 -3.39 22.26 -3.89
N ASP A 33 -4.28 21.92 -2.96
CA ASP A 33 -4.39 22.53 -1.63
C ASP A 33 -4.48 21.50 -0.49
N TYR A 34 -4.62 20.21 -0.79
CA TYR A 34 -4.64 19.13 0.20
C TYR A 34 -3.56 18.09 -0.07
N ASP A 35 -2.91 17.62 1.00
CA ASP A 35 -1.92 16.54 0.90
C ASP A 35 -2.60 15.16 0.86
N LEU A 36 -2.77 14.64 -0.35
CA LEU A 36 -3.30 13.29 -0.57
C LEU A 36 -2.32 12.18 -0.18
N THR A 37 -1.05 12.45 0.09
CA THR A 37 -0.06 11.41 0.40
C THR A 37 -0.11 10.99 1.87
N HIS A 38 -0.60 11.86 2.75
CA HIS A 38 -0.77 11.58 4.18
C HIS A 38 -2.20 11.19 4.55
N THR A 39 -2.34 10.45 5.64
CA THR A 39 -3.64 10.26 6.29
C THR A 39 -3.99 11.50 7.10
N LEU A 40 -5.28 11.75 7.32
CA LEU A 40 -5.76 12.78 8.22
C LEU A 40 -5.21 12.59 9.64
N GLN A 41 -5.08 11.35 10.10
CA GLN A 41 -4.45 11.04 11.39
C GLN A 41 -2.98 11.48 11.46
N ARG A 42 -2.21 11.36 10.37
CA ARG A 42 -0.83 11.86 10.34
C ARG A 42 -0.81 13.38 10.29
N LEU A 43 -1.61 13.99 9.43
CA LEU A 43 -1.72 15.46 9.30
C LEU A 43 -2.18 16.13 10.60
N ALA A 44 -3.01 15.46 11.40
CA ALA A 44 -3.44 15.98 12.69
C ALA A 44 -2.29 16.03 13.73
N ASN A 45 -1.22 15.27 13.52
CA ASN A 45 -0.08 15.15 14.44
C ASN A 45 1.18 15.88 13.93
N THR A 46 1.06 16.74 12.91
CA THR A 46 2.19 17.52 12.37
C THR A 46 2.27 18.91 12.98
N SER A 47 3.46 19.52 12.98
CA SER A 47 3.63 20.92 13.41
C SER A 47 2.97 21.91 12.42
N PRO A 48 2.67 23.14 12.86
CA PRO A 48 2.27 24.21 11.94
C PRO A 48 3.28 24.43 10.82
N ASP A 49 4.58 24.41 11.12
CA ASP A 49 5.65 24.58 10.11
C ASP A 49 5.58 23.50 9.01
N PHE A 50 5.21 22.27 9.35
CA PHE A 50 5.00 21.21 8.37
C PHE A 50 3.80 21.50 7.45
N GLN A 51 2.77 22.19 7.95
CA GLN A 51 1.61 22.56 7.16
C GLN A 51 1.89 23.71 6.18
N GLU A 52 2.89 24.55 6.47
CA GLU A 52 3.35 25.64 5.59
C GLU A 52 4.28 25.16 4.47
N MET A 53 4.88 23.97 4.59
CA MET A 53 5.68 23.36 3.53
C MET A 53 4.83 23.10 2.28
N SER A 54 5.45 23.16 1.10
CA SER A 54 4.76 22.81 -0.14
C SER A 54 4.29 21.35 -0.12
N LEU A 55 3.27 21.03 -0.94
CA LEU A 55 2.73 19.68 -1.02
C LEU A 55 3.80 18.64 -1.35
N LEU A 56 4.80 18.97 -2.18
CA LEU A 56 5.87 18.04 -2.52
C LEU A 56 6.91 17.88 -1.41
N GLU A 57 7.32 18.98 -0.76
CA GLU A 57 8.32 18.92 0.31
C GLU A 57 7.84 18.09 1.48
N ARG A 58 6.55 18.20 1.82
CA ARG A 58 5.95 17.46 2.93
C ARG A 58 5.41 16.09 2.54
N ALA A 59 5.41 15.72 1.26
CA ALA A 59 4.77 14.50 0.79
C ALA A 59 5.41 13.21 1.35
N ASP A 60 4.56 12.23 1.67
CA ASP A 60 5.00 10.87 1.94
C ASP A 60 5.45 10.22 0.63
N GLN A 61 6.77 10.08 0.48
CA GLN A 61 7.41 9.57 -0.74
C GLN A 61 6.97 8.16 -1.10
N ARG A 62 6.42 7.39 -0.15
CA ARG A 62 5.83 6.09 -0.45
C ARG A 62 4.69 6.22 -1.44
N PHE A 63 3.97 7.34 -1.49
CA PHE A 63 2.76 7.54 -2.30
C PHE A 63 2.92 8.56 -3.43
N VAL A 64 4.11 9.17 -3.61
CA VAL A 64 4.39 10.09 -4.72
C VAL A 64 4.74 9.29 -5.98
N TRP A 65 3.73 8.94 -6.77
CA TRP A 65 3.90 8.11 -7.96
C TRP A 65 4.79 8.78 -9.02
N ASN A 66 4.64 10.08 -9.23
CA ASN A 66 5.40 10.88 -10.20
C ASN A 66 6.72 11.44 -9.63
N GLY A 67 7.19 11.00 -8.46
CA GLY A 67 8.35 11.62 -7.79
C GLY A 67 9.62 11.63 -8.64
N ASN A 68 9.81 10.59 -9.46
CA ASN A 68 10.93 10.52 -10.40
C ASN A 68 10.83 11.58 -11.53
N LEU A 69 9.61 11.92 -11.97
CA LEU A 69 9.35 12.94 -12.99
C LEU A 69 9.50 14.35 -12.40
N LEU A 70 9.17 14.51 -11.11
CA LEU A 70 9.25 15.79 -10.43
C LEU A 70 10.68 16.21 -10.08
N ARG A 71 11.67 15.32 -10.11
CA ARG A 71 13.05 15.61 -9.68
C ARG A 71 13.66 16.83 -10.38
N GLU A 72 13.48 16.94 -11.69
CA GLU A 72 14.03 18.07 -12.46
C GLU A 72 13.26 19.36 -12.20
N LEU A 73 11.93 19.29 -12.04
CA LEU A 73 11.12 20.46 -11.70
C LEU A 73 11.41 20.96 -10.28
N ALA A 74 11.52 20.06 -9.32
CA ALA A 74 11.77 20.37 -7.91
C ALA A 74 13.19 20.93 -7.68
N ALA A 75 14.14 20.65 -8.58
CA ALA A 75 15.48 21.21 -8.54
C ALA A 75 15.52 22.71 -8.92
N GLN A 76 14.44 23.25 -9.50
CA GLN A 76 14.35 24.61 -10.00
C GLN A 76 13.39 25.44 -9.11
N PRO A 77 13.91 26.31 -8.22
CA PRO A 77 13.11 27.07 -7.26
C PRO A 77 11.99 27.90 -7.91
N GLU A 78 12.20 28.41 -9.12
CA GLU A 78 11.25 29.23 -9.86
C GLU A 78 9.99 28.47 -10.32
N VAL A 79 10.08 27.14 -10.48
CA VAL A 79 8.97 26.29 -10.96
C VAL A 79 8.55 25.20 -9.98
N THR A 80 9.18 25.13 -8.80
CA THR A 80 8.87 24.12 -7.78
C THR A 80 7.39 24.13 -7.35
N HIS A 81 6.73 25.29 -7.42
CA HIS A 81 5.29 25.42 -7.12
C HIS A 81 4.37 24.67 -8.12
N PHE A 82 4.86 24.29 -9.30
CA PHE A 82 4.16 23.42 -10.25
C PHE A 82 4.39 21.92 -9.97
N ALA A 83 5.29 21.58 -9.05
CA ALA A 83 5.66 20.20 -8.76
C ALA A 83 4.63 19.56 -7.81
N LEU A 84 3.51 19.10 -8.36
CA LEU A 84 2.42 18.49 -7.58
C LEU A 84 2.57 16.97 -7.45
N PRO A 85 2.50 16.41 -6.23
CA PRO A 85 2.45 14.97 -6.02
C PRO A 85 1.20 14.35 -6.65
N VAL A 86 1.40 13.28 -7.42
CA VAL A 86 0.33 12.42 -7.94
C VAL A 86 0.32 11.12 -7.16
N VAL A 87 -0.84 10.75 -6.63
CA VAL A 87 -1.06 9.49 -5.92
C VAL A 87 -1.76 8.50 -6.85
N HIS A 88 -1.35 7.24 -6.80
CA HIS A 88 -2.03 6.16 -7.51
C HIS A 88 -2.85 5.30 -6.55
N GLY A 89 -4.12 5.04 -6.87
CA GLY A 89 -5.02 4.25 -6.05
C GLY A 89 -6.49 4.52 -6.37
N PHE A 90 -7.26 4.95 -5.38
CA PHE A 90 -8.70 5.17 -5.51
C PHE A 90 -9.18 6.27 -4.57
N ILE A 91 -10.02 7.18 -5.05
CA ILE A 91 -10.67 8.19 -4.21
C ILE A 91 -12.15 8.23 -4.59
N VAL A 92 -13.01 8.16 -3.58
CA VAL A 92 -14.43 8.45 -3.74
C VAL A 92 -14.93 9.27 -2.57
N MET A 93 -15.75 10.26 -2.88
CA MET A 93 -16.42 11.12 -1.90
C MET A 93 -17.92 11.02 -2.15
N LYS A 94 -18.71 10.73 -1.12
CA LYS A 94 -20.16 10.64 -1.23
C LYS A 94 -20.83 11.33 -0.04
N PRO A 95 -21.83 12.19 -0.27
CA PRO A 95 -22.72 12.60 0.80
C PRO A 95 -23.58 11.38 1.21
N CYS A 96 -23.71 11.19 2.52
CA CYS A 96 -24.48 10.12 3.12
C CYS A 96 -25.48 10.70 4.12
N ARG A 97 -26.55 9.95 4.38
CA ARG A 97 -27.60 10.32 5.34
C ARG A 97 -27.90 9.15 6.26
N ILE A 98 -27.75 9.33 7.56
CA ILE A 98 -28.13 8.35 8.60
C ILE A 98 -28.99 9.08 9.63
N ASN A 99 -30.17 8.54 9.95
CA ASN A 99 -31.07 9.09 10.97
C ASN A 99 -31.36 10.61 10.82
N GLY A 100 -31.48 11.08 9.57
CA GLY A 100 -31.71 12.50 9.26
C GLY A 100 -30.46 13.39 9.23
N LYS A 101 -29.32 12.91 9.72
CA LYS A 101 -28.03 13.62 9.71
C LYS A 101 -27.32 13.39 8.39
N ILE A 102 -26.84 14.46 7.76
CA ILE A 102 -26.08 14.42 6.51
C ILE A 102 -24.60 14.59 6.83
N PHE A 103 -23.76 13.71 6.30
CA PHE A 103 -22.31 13.75 6.47
C PHE A 103 -21.62 13.41 5.15
N GLU A 104 -20.36 13.78 5.00
CA GLU A 104 -19.55 13.33 3.86
C GLU A 104 -18.77 12.09 4.26
N TRP A 105 -18.89 11.04 3.45
CA TRP A 105 -18.10 9.84 3.56
C TRP A 105 -17.09 9.81 2.43
N ILE A 106 -15.82 9.69 2.78
CA ILE A 106 -14.69 9.70 1.85
C ILE A 106 -13.91 8.42 2.05
N LEU A 107 -13.55 7.76 0.95
CA LEU A 107 -12.67 6.60 0.96
C LEU A 107 -11.47 6.88 0.05
N ILE A 108 -10.28 6.87 0.63
CA ILE A 108 -9.01 7.09 -0.07
C ILE A 108 -8.16 5.84 0.08
N SER A 109 -7.80 5.20 -1.04
CA SER A 109 -6.79 4.15 -1.09
C SER A 109 -5.56 4.66 -1.84
N ARG A 110 -4.38 4.49 -1.26
CA ARG A 110 -3.10 4.98 -1.78
C ARG A 110 -2.15 3.80 -1.92
N ARG A 111 -1.69 3.54 -3.14
CA ARG A 111 -0.75 2.45 -3.42
C ARG A 111 0.67 2.98 -3.33
N SER A 112 1.51 2.31 -2.58
CA SER A 112 2.91 2.67 -2.51
C SER A 112 3.61 2.47 -3.86
N CYS A 113 4.48 3.41 -4.23
CA CYS A 113 5.40 3.27 -5.35
C CYS A 113 6.65 2.44 -4.99
N PHE A 114 6.93 2.26 -3.69
CA PHE A 114 8.04 1.45 -3.23
C PHE A 114 7.73 -0.04 -3.39
N ARG A 115 8.72 -0.78 -3.90
CA ARG A 115 8.62 -2.22 -4.18
C ARG A 115 7.31 -2.60 -4.90
N ALA A 116 6.86 -1.74 -5.82
CA ALA A 116 5.70 -2.01 -6.65
C ALA A 116 6.04 -3.06 -7.72
N GLY A 117 5.09 -3.94 -8.03
CA GLY A 117 5.23 -4.82 -9.17
C GLY A 117 4.28 -6.00 -9.18
N VAL A 118 4.32 -6.74 -10.27
CA VAL A 118 3.35 -7.81 -10.54
C VAL A 118 3.41 -8.93 -9.49
N ARG A 119 2.22 -9.46 -9.19
CA ARG A 119 1.93 -10.39 -8.09
C ARG A 119 2.93 -11.54 -7.92
N TYR A 120 3.44 -12.11 -9.01
CA TYR A 120 4.36 -13.27 -8.97
C TYR A 120 5.84 -12.90 -8.97
N TYR A 121 6.21 -11.67 -9.33
CA TYR A 121 7.60 -11.24 -9.39
C TYR A 121 8.02 -10.45 -8.15
N VAL A 122 7.07 -9.76 -7.51
CA VAL A 122 7.35 -8.89 -6.37
C VAL A 122 6.54 -9.33 -5.15
N ARG A 123 7.25 -9.90 -4.18
CA ARG A 123 6.75 -10.49 -2.93
C ARG A 123 7.73 -10.22 -1.79
N GLY A 124 7.23 -10.35 -0.56
CA GLY A 124 7.99 -10.09 0.64
C GLY A 124 8.43 -8.63 0.77
N ILE A 125 9.46 -8.43 1.58
CA ILE A 125 10.14 -7.14 1.78
C ILE A 125 11.43 -7.03 0.93
N ASP A 126 11.91 -5.81 0.72
CA ASP A 126 13.28 -5.54 0.30
C ASP A 126 14.22 -5.34 1.51
N SER A 127 15.49 -4.98 1.25
CA SER A 127 16.50 -4.72 2.28
C SER A 127 16.15 -3.54 3.18
N GLU A 128 15.39 -2.59 2.66
CA GLU A 128 14.95 -1.37 3.36
C GLU A 128 13.64 -1.60 4.14
N GLY A 129 13.08 -2.81 4.08
CA GLY A 129 11.87 -3.17 4.80
C GLY A 129 10.56 -2.80 4.09
N HIS A 130 10.61 -2.31 2.85
CA HIS A 130 9.38 -2.00 2.10
C HIS A 130 8.65 -3.27 1.70
N ALA A 131 7.41 -3.42 2.16
CA ALA A 131 6.57 -4.54 1.77
C ALA A 131 6.07 -4.37 0.32
N ALA A 132 6.18 -5.44 -0.47
CA ALA A 132 5.68 -5.45 -1.82
C ALA A 132 4.17 -5.14 -1.89
N ASN A 133 3.78 -4.29 -2.84
CA ASN A 133 2.39 -3.89 -3.10
C ASN A 133 1.65 -3.39 -1.85
N PHE A 134 2.33 -2.56 -1.06
CA PHE A 134 1.75 -1.89 0.10
C PHE A 134 0.66 -0.87 -0.32
N VAL A 135 -0.44 -0.85 0.42
CA VAL A 135 -1.58 0.05 0.23
C VAL A 135 -2.06 0.52 1.60
N GLU A 136 -2.34 1.81 1.72
CA GLU A 136 -3.13 2.37 2.81
C GLU A 136 -4.53 2.68 2.31
N THR A 137 -5.55 2.31 3.06
CA THR A 137 -6.95 2.67 2.79
C THR A 137 -7.49 3.39 4.01
N GLU A 138 -7.98 4.60 3.78
CA GLU A 138 -8.47 5.50 4.81
C GLU A 138 -9.92 5.83 4.52
N GLN A 139 -10.75 5.64 5.54
CA GLN A 139 -12.13 6.06 5.56
C GLN A 139 -12.23 7.33 6.40
N ILE A 140 -12.76 8.40 5.81
CA ILE A 140 -12.95 9.69 6.48
C ILE A 140 -14.45 9.99 6.55
N VAL A 141 -14.90 10.45 7.72
CA VAL A 141 -16.25 10.97 7.92
C VAL A 141 -16.14 12.43 8.34
N LEU A 142 -16.80 13.32 7.59
CA LEU A 142 -16.89 14.74 7.90
C LEU A 142 -18.32 15.08 8.27
N TYR A 143 -18.53 15.60 9.48
CA TYR A 143 -19.86 15.93 9.99
C TYR A 143 -19.80 17.15 10.91
N GLU A 144 -20.52 18.22 10.57
CA GLU A 144 -20.64 19.44 11.39
C GLU A 144 -19.29 20.00 11.90
N GLY A 145 -18.26 19.99 11.05
CA GLY A 145 -16.91 20.44 11.39
C GLY A 145 -16.04 19.41 12.13
N ALA A 146 -16.64 18.33 12.65
CA ALA A 146 -15.91 17.17 13.16
C ALA A 146 -15.37 16.31 12.02
N LYS A 147 -14.20 15.71 12.25
CA LYS A 147 -13.53 14.81 11.30
C LYS A 147 -13.13 13.53 12.02
N ALA A 148 -13.46 12.39 11.44
CA ALA A 148 -12.98 11.09 11.87
C ALA A 148 -12.22 10.41 10.73
N SER A 149 -11.16 9.69 11.05
CA SER A 149 -10.32 8.98 10.08
C SER A 149 -9.97 7.59 10.61
N PHE A 150 -10.29 6.57 9.84
CA PHE A 150 -9.96 5.18 10.13
C PHE A 150 -9.07 4.63 9.02
N VAL A 151 -7.85 4.18 9.38
CA VAL A 151 -6.82 3.75 8.42
C VAL A 151 -6.57 2.26 8.55
N GLN A 152 -6.61 1.56 7.43
CA GLN A 152 -6.21 0.16 7.29
C GLN A 152 -5.06 0.03 6.30
N THR A 153 -4.15 -0.91 6.55
CA THR A 153 -3.03 -1.17 5.65
C THR A 153 -3.09 -2.59 5.10
N ARG A 154 -2.58 -2.77 3.89
CA ARG A 154 -2.48 -4.08 3.23
C ARG A 154 -1.16 -4.15 2.48
N GLY A 155 -0.42 -5.24 2.64
CA GLY A 155 0.81 -5.48 1.90
C GLY A 155 1.15 -6.94 1.81
N SER A 156 2.23 -7.26 1.10
CA SER A 156 2.84 -8.60 1.19
C SER A 156 3.31 -8.87 2.63
N MET A 157 3.27 -10.14 3.05
CA MET A 157 3.78 -10.53 4.36
C MET A 157 5.24 -10.07 4.53
N PRO A 158 5.59 -9.45 5.68
CA PRO A 158 6.78 -8.62 5.80
C PRO A 158 8.06 -9.44 6.11
N PHE A 159 8.39 -10.39 5.22
CA PHE A 159 9.61 -11.18 5.30
C PHE A 159 10.13 -11.54 3.91
N TYR A 160 11.35 -12.05 3.81
CA TYR A 160 11.95 -12.38 2.53
C TYR A 160 11.35 -13.69 1.98
N TRP A 161 10.47 -13.57 0.99
CA TRP A 161 9.92 -14.72 0.28
C TRP A 161 9.61 -14.39 -1.18
N SER A 162 9.55 -15.44 -2.01
CA SER A 162 9.23 -15.33 -3.42
C SER A 162 8.29 -16.45 -3.87
N GLN A 163 7.55 -16.21 -4.94
CA GLN A 163 6.68 -17.20 -5.56
C GLN A 163 6.72 -17.00 -7.07
N ARG A 164 7.91 -17.22 -7.65
CA ARG A 164 8.14 -17.00 -9.07
C ARG A 164 7.27 -17.92 -9.92
N PRO A 165 6.75 -17.43 -11.05
CA PRO A 165 5.92 -18.24 -11.93
C PRO A 165 6.74 -19.40 -12.50
N ASN A 166 6.09 -20.56 -12.62
CA ASN A 166 6.63 -21.75 -13.30
C ASN A 166 5.46 -22.48 -13.99
N LEU A 167 5.72 -23.62 -14.63
CA LEU A 167 4.69 -24.39 -15.35
C LEU A 167 3.57 -24.95 -14.45
N LYS A 168 3.66 -24.82 -13.12
CA LYS A 168 2.61 -25.26 -12.20
C LYS A 168 1.56 -24.18 -12.03
N TYR A 169 0.29 -24.58 -11.98
CA TYR A 169 -0.85 -23.69 -11.73
C TYR A 169 -0.70 -22.83 -10.46
N LYS A 170 -0.16 -23.42 -9.38
CA LYS A 170 0.15 -22.70 -8.13
C LYS A 170 1.60 -22.99 -7.72
N PRO A 171 2.57 -22.15 -8.15
CA PRO A 171 3.97 -22.30 -7.75
C PRO A 171 4.10 -22.30 -6.23
N LYS A 172 4.97 -23.15 -5.68
CA LYS A 172 5.21 -23.18 -4.22
C LYS A 172 5.98 -21.93 -3.80
N PRO A 173 5.58 -21.25 -2.71
CA PRO A 173 6.36 -20.14 -2.18
C PRO A 173 7.69 -20.64 -1.61
N ILE A 174 8.72 -19.81 -1.73
CA ILE A 174 10.08 -20.05 -1.24
C ILE A 174 10.42 -18.95 -0.24
N ILE A 175 10.77 -19.34 0.98
CA ILE A 175 11.20 -18.43 2.05
C ILE A 175 12.73 -18.38 2.02
N SER A 176 13.29 -17.17 1.99
CA SER A 176 14.74 -16.99 2.01
C SER A 176 15.28 -17.26 3.41
N LYS A 177 16.33 -18.07 3.51
CA LYS A 177 16.95 -18.49 4.79
C LYS A 177 17.83 -17.42 5.44
N THR A 178 17.97 -16.25 4.82
CA THR A 178 18.99 -15.24 5.17
C THR A 178 18.63 -14.38 6.39
N THR A 179 17.41 -14.49 6.92
CA THR A 179 17.02 -13.87 8.20
C THR A 179 17.01 -14.95 9.27
N SER A 180 17.34 -14.58 10.50
CA SER A 180 17.60 -15.34 11.75
C SER A 180 16.58 -16.41 12.19
N ILE A 181 15.85 -17.02 11.27
CA ILE A 181 15.03 -18.20 11.45
C ILE A 181 15.91 -19.43 11.18
N SER A 182 16.97 -19.60 11.99
CA SER A 182 17.82 -20.81 11.98
C SER A 182 17.07 -22.07 12.44
N THR A 183 15.81 -21.94 12.89
CA THR A 183 14.97 -23.02 13.42
C THR A 183 13.99 -23.63 12.43
N LEU A 184 13.98 -23.23 11.15
CA LEU A 184 13.26 -23.97 10.10
C LEU A 184 14.08 -25.18 9.66
N SER A 185 14.25 -26.15 10.56
CA SER A 185 14.66 -27.49 10.18
C SER A 185 13.63 -28.05 9.19
N SER A 186 14.12 -28.77 8.20
CA SER A 186 13.41 -29.33 7.06
C SER A 186 12.45 -30.46 7.42
N SER A 187 11.75 -30.36 8.55
CA SER A 187 10.70 -31.28 8.96
C SER A 187 9.36 -30.76 8.43
N SER A 188 8.88 -31.39 7.35
CA SER A 188 7.47 -31.39 6.92
C SER A 188 6.77 -30.00 6.89
N MET A 189 7.09 -29.15 5.90
CA MET A 189 6.23 -27.99 5.65
C MET A 189 4.86 -28.46 5.13
N GLU A 190 3.84 -28.36 5.99
CA GLU A 190 2.44 -28.60 5.66
C GLU A 190 1.89 -27.60 4.62
N LYS A 191 0.59 -27.72 4.30
CA LYS A 191 -0.16 -27.00 3.26
C LYS A 191 -0.03 -25.45 3.28
N LYS A 192 0.52 -24.83 4.34
CA LYS A 192 0.60 -23.36 4.55
C LYS A 192 1.95 -22.86 5.11
N PRO A 193 3.05 -22.93 4.33
CA PRO A 193 4.39 -22.60 4.81
C PRO A 193 4.60 -21.12 5.20
N LEU A 194 3.92 -20.19 4.53
CA LEU A 194 4.06 -18.75 4.82
C LEU A 194 3.40 -18.38 6.15
N GLU A 195 2.20 -18.92 6.42
CA GLU A 195 1.44 -18.69 7.65
C GLU A 195 2.27 -19.08 8.88
N GLN A 196 2.82 -20.31 8.87
CA GLN A 196 3.66 -20.83 9.94
C GLN A 196 4.95 -20.02 10.13
N ALA A 197 5.59 -19.60 9.03
CA ALA A 197 6.81 -18.80 9.11
C ALA A 197 6.55 -17.41 9.73
N PHE A 198 5.43 -16.78 9.37
CA PHE A 198 5.08 -15.48 9.92
C PHE A 198 4.63 -15.57 11.37
N ALA A 199 3.84 -16.57 11.73
CA ALA A 199 3.45 -16.83 13.11
C ALA A 199 4.69 -16.96 14.02
N LYS A 200 5.67 -17.78 13.59
CA LYS A 200 6.95 -17.97 14.31
C LYS A 200 7.76 -16.68 14.40
N MET A 201 7.77 -15.87 13.34
CA MET A 201 8.45 -14.57 13.33
C MET A 201 7.83 -13.62 14.35
N VAL A 202 6.50 -13.49 14.36
CA VAL A 202 5.78 -12.61 15.29
C VAL A 202 5.99 -13.06 16.73
N SER A 203 5.83 -14.35 17.03
CA SER A 203 6.09 -14.87 18.38
C SER A 203 7.56 -14.70 18.81
N GLY A 204 8.50 -14.82 17.88
CA GLY A 204 9.93 -14.69 18.16
C GLY A 204 10.38 -13.25 18.43
N MET A 205 9.65 -12.25 17.92
CA MET A 205 9.96 -10.83 18.19
C MET A 205 9.58 -10.40 19.61
N ASN A 206 8.67 -11.11 20.28
CA ASN A 206 8.18 -10.80 21.62
C ASN A 206 7.80 -9.31 21.79
N ASN A 207 7.10 -8.75 20.80
CA ASN A 207 6.70 -7.35 20.77
C ASN A 207 5.23 -7.22 21.16
N GLY A 208 4.96 -6.61 22.32
CA GLY A 208 3.60 -6.42 22.83
C GLY A 208 2.71 -5.51 21.97
N MET A 209 3.28 -4.75 21.03
CA MET A 209 2.52 -3.93 20.07
C MET A 209 2.13 -4.70 18.79
N LEU A 210 2.48 -5.97 18.68
CA LEU A 210 2.23 -6.78 17.50
C LEU A 210 1.46 -8.05 17.85
N SER A 211 0.22 -8.13 17.35
CA SER A 211 -0.61 -9.34 17.43
C SER A 211 -0.72 -10.02 16.06
N TYR A 212 -0.72 -11.35 16.05
CA TYR A 212 -0.93 -12.14 14.84
C TYR A 212 -2.16 -13.03 14.97
N ILE A 213 -3.10 -12.83 14.04
CA ILE A 213 -4.32 -13.63 13.92
C ILE A 213 -4.34 -14.26 12.53
N ALA A 214 -4.35 -15.60 12.49
CA ALA A 214 -4.48 -16.36 11.25
C ALA A 214 -5.96 -16.53 10.89
N PHE A 215 -6.34 -16.14 9.67
CA PHE A 215 -7.69 -16.33 9.15
C PHE A 215 -7.68 -16.88 7.74
N ASP A 216 -8.29 -18.05 7.52
CA ASP A 216 -8.38 -18.69 6.21
C ASP A 216 -9.72 -18.34 5.56
N PHE A 217 -9.73 -17.23 4.83
CA PHE A 217 -10.92 -16.75 4.13
C PHE A 217 -11.57 -17.83 3.24
N HIS A 218 -10.78 -18.59 2.47
CA HIS A 218 -11.31 -19.58 1.54
C HIS A 218 -11.98 -20.77 2.25
N LYS A 219 -11.45 -21.14 3.41
CA LYS A 219 -12.03 -22.19 4.25
C LYS A 219 -13.26 -21.65 4.99
N GLU A 220 -13.10 -20.54 5.71
CA GLU A 220 -14.12 -20.06 6.65
C GLU A 220 -15.31 -19.43 5.94
N CYS A 221 -15.09 -18.64 4.88
CA CYS A 221 -16.15 -17.98 4.09
C CYS A 221 -16.51 -18.78 2.81
N SER A 222 -16.21 -20.08 2.78
CA SER A 222 -16.60 -20.97 1.69
C SER A 222 -18.12 -20.94 1.46
N HIS A 223 -18.53 -21.12 0.19
CA HIS A 223 -19.94 -21.08 -0.23
C HIS A 223 -20.64 -19.73 0.06
N MET A 224 -19.92 -18.61 -0.11
CA MET A 224 -20.46 -17.25 0.06
C MET A 224 -20.98 -16.97 1.49
N ARG A 225 -20.46 -17.68 2.49
CA ARG A 225 -20.77 -17.44 3.91
C ARG A 225 -19.97 -16.25 4.46
N TRP A 226 -20.30 -15.07 3.95
CA TRP A 226 -19.64 -13.81 4.29
C TRP A 226 -19.91 -13.37 5.73
N ASP A 227 -21.01 -13.84 6.32
CA ASP A 227 -21.32 -13.70 7.75
C ASP A 227 -20.17 -14.21 8.64
N ARG A 228 -19.41 -15.21 8.17
CA ARG A 228 -18.28 -15.76 8.92
C ARG A 228 -17.05 -14.87 8.94
N LEU A 229 -17.07 -13.73 8.25
CA LEU A 229 -16.10 -12.66 8.48
C LEU A 229 -16.24 -12.08 9.89
N GLN A 230 -17.41 -12.17 10.51
CA GLN A 230 -17.62 -11.72 11.89
C GLN A 230 -16.69 -12.44 12.87
N ILE A 231 -16.32 -13.70 12.59
CA ILE A 231 -15.33 -14.44 13.40
C ILE A 231 -14.00 -13.67 13.48
N LEU A 232 -13.55 -13.11 12.34
CA LEU A 232 -12.34 -12.30 12.31
C LEU A 232 -12.56 -10.97 13.02
N VAL A 233 -13.68 -10.30 12.76
CA VAL A 233 -14.03 -9.00 13.38
C VAL A 233 -14.06 -9.13 14.90
N ASP A 234 -14.76 -10.13 15.43
CA ASP A 234 -14.83 -10.40 16.87
C ASP A 234 -13.45 -10.72 17.45
N SER A 235 -12.60 -11.44 16.71
CA SER A 235 -11.24 -11.76 17.19
C SER A 235 -10.31 -10.55 17.28
N VAL A 236 -10.62 -9.45 16.57
CA VAL A 236 -9.82 -8.22 16.59
C VAL A 236 -10.50 -7.09 17.36
N SER A 237 -11.76 -7.24 17.80
CA SER A 237 -12.54 -6.14 18.35
C SER A 237 -11.93 -5.58 19.63
N GLU A 238 -11.52 -6.45 20.56
CA GLU A 238 -10.87 -6.02 21.80
C GLU A 238 -9.58 -5.23 21.52
N ILE A 239 -8.80 -5.68 20.54
CA ILE A 239 -7.57 -5.01 20.12
C ILE A 239 -7.90 -3.66 19.46
N GLN A 240 -8.95 -3.59 18.64
CA GLN A 240 -9.36 -2.35 17.98
C GLN A 240 -9.84 -1.31 18.99
N ASP A 241 -10.64 -1.72 19.97
CA ASP A 241 -11.17 -0.83 21.00
C ASP A 241 -10.06 -0.22 21.88
N GLU A 242 -8.95 -0.94 22.09
CA GLU A 242 -7.78 -0.41 22.80
C GLU A 242 -7.04 0.70 22.03
N TYR A 243 -7.14 0.74 20.70
CA TYR A 243 -6.44 1.70 19.85
C TYR A 243 -7.28 2.93 19.43
N GLY A 244 -8.57 2.97 19.80
CA GLY A 244 -9.47 4.11 19.59
C GLY A 244 -10.37 3.98 18.37
#